data_AF-A0A1G5UGE1-F1
#
_entry.id   AF-A0A1G5UGE1-F1
#
_cell.length_a   1.000
_cell.length_b   1.000
_cell.length_c   1.000
_cell.angle_alpha   90.00
_cell.angle_beta   90.00
_cell.angle_gamma   90.00
#
_symmetry.space_group_name_H-M   'P 1'
#
loop_
_entity.id
_entity.type
_entity.pdbx_description
1 polymer ?
#
loop_
_entity_poly.entity_id
_entity_poly.type
_entity_poly.pdbx_seq_one_letter_code
_entity_poly.pdbx_strand_id
1 'polypeptide(L)' 'MAEIINLRTARKAKARTDAATTAAQSRALHGRTLAQKRSDRAEAERQARMLDGARIDE' A
#
# COMPACT_ATOMS: atom_id res chain seq x y z
N MET A 1 19.68 15.92 -26.98
CA MET A 1 20.12 16.39 -25.65
C MET A 1 19.49 15.48 -24.60
N ALA A 2 20.30 14.86 -23.75
CA ALA A 2 19.76 14.06 -22.64
C ALA A 2 19.51 14.98 -21.45
N GLU A 3 18.36 14.82 -20.80
CA GLU A 3 18.02 15.56 -19.59
C GLU A 3 18.74 14.91 -18.40
N ILE A 4 19.81 15.54 -17.93
CA ILE A 4 20.62 15.01 -16.81
C ILE A 4 19.94 15.43 -15.50
N ILE A 5 19.24 14.49 -14.87
CA ILE A 5 18.59 14.70 -13.58
C ILE A 5 19.46 14.22 -12.41
N ASN A 6 19.33 14.91 -11.28
CA ASN A 6 20.00 14.50 -10.05
C ASN A 6 19.23 13.37 -9.35
N LEU A 7 19.71 12.14 -9.45
CA LEU A 7 19.06 10.98 -8.82
C LEU A 7 18.96 11.08 -7.29
N ARG A 8 19.86 11.81 -6.62
CA ARG A 8 19.78 12.02 -5.16
C ARG A 8 18.55 12.82 -4.79
N THR A 9 18.25 13.91 -5.51
CA THR A 9 17.07 14.74 -5.22
C THR A 9 15.78 14.00 -5.58
N ALA A 10 15.77 13.26 -6.69
CA ALA A 10 14.66 12.40 -7.09
C ALA A 10 14.34 11.34 -6.02
N ARG A 11 15.35 10.61 -5.53
CA ARG A 11 15.18 9.63 -4.44
C ARG A 11 14.66 10.28 -3.16
N LYS A 12 15.16 11.46 -2.79
CA LYS A 12 14.70 12.19 -1.60
C LYS A 12 13.26 12.70 -1.74
N ALA A 13 12.84 13.07 -2.95
CA ALA A 13 11.45 13.42 -3.23
C ALA A 13 10.55 12.20 -3.06
N LYS A 14 10.92 11.07 -3.69
CA LYS A 14 10.19 9.81 -3.55
C LYS A 14 10.07 9.34 -2.09
N ALA A 15 11.17 9.38 -1.33
CA ALA A 15 11.13 9.00 0.08
C ALA A 15 10.15 9.88 0.89
N ARG A 16 10.09 11.20 0.60
CA ARG A 16 9.15 12.12 1.26
C ARG A 16 7.71 11.84 0.87
N THR A 17 7.43 11.56 -0.40
CA THR A 17 6.08 11.21 -0.85
C THR A 17 5.61 9.89 -0.23
N ASP A 18 6.47 8.87 -0.23
CA ASP A 18 6.16 7.55 0.31
C ASP A 18 5.89 7.63 1.83
N ALA A 19 6.68 8.43 2.55
CA ALA A 19 6.45 8.71 3.98
C ALA A 19 5.12 9.44 4.23
N ALA A 20 4.77 10.44 3.41
CA ALA A 20 3.51 11.18 3.54
C ALA A 20 2.29 10.28 3.28
N THR A 21 2.35 9.42 2.25
CA THR A 21 1.32 8.44 1.94
C THR A 21 1.14 7.44 3.08
N THR A 22 2.25 6.90 3.61
CA THR A 22 2.23 5.97 4.75
C THR A 22 1.63 6.61 5.99
N ALA A 23 1.96 7.88 6.26
CA ALA A 23 1.39 8.62 7.38
C ALA A 23 -0.12 8.86 7.19
N ALA A 24 -0.57 9.19 5.98
CA ALA A 24 -2.00 9.35 5.69
C ALA A 24 -2.79 8.04 5.91
N GLN A 25 -2.25 6.91 5.42
CA GLN A 25 -2.84 5.58 5.65
C GLN A 25 -2.88 5.25 7.14
N SER A 26 -1.78 5.47 7.86
CA SER A 26 -1.69 5.21 9.29
C SER A 26 -2.69 6.04 10.09
N ARG A 27 -2.88 7.33 9.74
CA ARG A 27 -3.91 8.19 10.35
C ARG A 27 -5.32 7.66 10.10
N ALA A 28 -5.62 7.23 8.87
CA ALA A 28 -6.93 6.66 8.54
C ALA A 28 -7.21 5.35 9.30
N LEU A 29 -6.17 4.56 9.57
CA LEU A 29 -6.26 3.30 10.32
C LEU A 29 -6.19 3.46 11.84
N HIS A 30 -5.80 4.64 12.33
CA HIS A 30 -5.69 4.92 13.75
C HIS A 30 -7.07 4.94 14.41
N GLY A 31 -7.17 4.44 15.64
CA GLY A 31 -8.44 4.39 16.39
C GLY A 31 -9.37 3.22 16.02
N ARG A 32 -9.01 2.36 15.07
CA ARG A 32 -9.80 1.18 14.73
C ARG A 32 -9.76 0.12 15.83
N THR A 33 -10.92 -0.44 16.15
CA THR A 33 -11.07 -1.48 17.18
C THR A 33 -10.55 -2.84 16.69
N LEU A 34 -10.30 -3.76 17.62
CA LEU A 34 -9.84 -5.12 17.28
C LEU A 34 -10.84 -5.86 16.37
N ALA A 35 -12.14 -5.68 16.60
CA ALA A 35 -13.20 -6.28 15.79
C ALA A 35 -13.17 -5.79 14.33
N GLN A 36 -12.99 -4.47 14.13
CA GLN A 36 -12.88 -3.87 12.79
C GLN A 36 -11.66 -4.40 12.04
N LYS A 37 -10.49 -4.46 12.70
CA LYS A 37 -9.27 -5.04 12.09
C LYS A 37 -9.46 -6.50 11.68
N ARG A 38 -10.19 -7.28 12.47
CA ARG A 38 -10.49 -8.69 12.18
C ARG A 38 -11.44 -8.84 10.99
N SER A 39 -12.48 -8.00 10.90
CA SER A 39 -13.41 -8.02 9.76
C SER A 39 -12.68 -7.74 8.45
N ASP A 40 -11.89 -6.67 8.40
CA ASP A 40 -11.10 -6.31 7.23
C ASP A 40 -10.12 -7.40 6.82
N ARG A 41 -9.44 -8.03 7.79
CA ARG A 41 -8.54 -9.14 7.51
C ARG A 41 -9.29 -10.32 6.92
N ALA A 42 -10.44 -10.68 7.49
CA ALA A 42 -11.27 -11.77 6.97
C ALA A 42 -11.81 -11.45 5.57
N GLU A 43 -12.12 -10.19 5.28
CA GLU A 43 -12.50 -9.71 3.94
C GLU A 43 -11.33 -9.82 2.96
N ALA A 44 -10.16 -9.32 3.31
CA ALA A 44 -8.95 -9.41 2.49
C ALA A 44 -8.58 -10.87 2.19
N GLU A 45 -8.67 -11.76 3.18
CA GLU A 45 -8.42 -13.19 2.99
C GLU A 45 -9.47 -13.86 2.08
N ARG A 46 -10.75 -13.45 2.16
CA ARG A 46 -11.78 -13.93 1.22
C ARG A 46 -11.48 -13.49 -0.22
N GLN A 47 -11.12 -12.22 -0.40
CA GLN A 47 -10.75 -11.67 -1.71
C GLN A 47 -9.51 -12.36 -2.28
N ALA A 48 -8.47 -12.57 -1.46
CA ALA A 48 -7.27 -13.29 -1.86
C ALA A 48 -7.60 -14.72 -2.32
N ARG A 49 -8.40 -15.47 -1.54
CA ARG A 49 -8.84 -16.82 -1.93
C ARG A 49 -9.66 -16.83 -3.22
N MET A 50 -10.51 -15.82 -3.44
CA MET A 50 -11.28 -15.69 -4.68
C MET A 50 -10.37 -15.45 -5.88
N LEU A 51 -9.39 -14.55 -5.75
CA LEU A 51 -8.42 -14.26 -6.81
C LEU A 51 -7.53 -15.47 -7.11
N ASP A 52 -7.06 -16.15 -6.06
CA ASP A 52 -6.25 -17.36 -6.20
C ASP A 52 -7.01 -18.50 -6.87
N GLY A 53 -8.28 -18.71 -6.51
CA GLY A 53 -9.14 -19.70 -7.16
C GLY A 53 -9.56 -19.32 -8.59
N ALA A 54 -9.50 -18.03 -8.94
CA ALA A 54 -9.76 -17.53 -10.28
C ALA A 54 -8.48 -17.44 -11.14
N ARG A 55 -7.31 -17.78 -10.58
CA ARG A 55 -6.04 -17.77 -11.32
C ARG A 55 -6.01 -18.96 -12.25
N ILE A 56 -6.01 -18.66 -13.55
CA ILE A 56 -5.69 -19.64 -14.58
C ILE A 56 -4.17 -19.55 -14.74
N ASP A 57 -3.47 -20.54 -14.20
CA ASP A 57 -2.03 -20.68 -14.42
C ASP A 57 -1.87 -21.15 -15.89
N GLU A 58 -1.31 -20.29 -16.74
CA GLU A 58 -0.87 -20.61 -18.12
C GLU A 58 0.64 -20.88 -18.15
#